data_AF-A0A9Q3EZZ3-F1
#
_entry.id   AF-A0A9Q3EZZ3-F1
#
_cell.length_a   1.000
_cell.length_b   1.000
_cell.length_c   1.000
_cell.angle_alpha   90.00
_cell.angle_beta   90.00
_cell.angle_gamma   90.00
#
_symmetry.space_group_name_H-M   'P 1'
#
loop_
_entity.id
_entity.type
_entity.pdbx_description
1 polymer ?
#
loop_
_entity_poly.entity_id
_entity_poly.type
_entity_poly.pdbx_seq_one_letter_code
_entity_poly.pdbx_strand_id
1 'polypeptide(L)'
;MLGTKFAFSTAYNPQTDVLAERMIYKMENILRRFCVYGMEYKDHEGYTHDWVTLLPAVQLAYNRSQHSTTGKTPSLVEKGWNPVLPLDHLNKNLLTIYLIAKDFHEMWKRACDTASKFIAEAK
;
A
#
# COMPACT_ATOMS: atom_id res chain seq x y z
N MET A 1 -12.56 -28.04 18.32
CA MET A 1 -12.67 -27.56 16.93
C MET A 1 -13.60 -26.35 16.93
N LEU A 2 -13.19 -25.23 16.35
CA LEU A 2 -13.77 -23.90 16.57
C LEU A 2 -15.11 -23.64 15.85
N GLY A 3 -15.99 -24.64 15.67
CA GLY A 3 -17.35 -24.48 15.12
C GLY A 3 -17.49 -23.79 13.75
N THR A 4 -16.38 -23.49 13.06
CA THR A 4 -16.34 -22.72 11.82
C THR A 4 -16.87 -23.55 10.65
N LYS A 5 -17.88 -23.01 9.96
CA LYS A 5 -18.43 -23.60 8.74
C LYS A 5 -17.61 -23.12 7.55
N PHE A 6 -17.09 -24.03 6.74
CA PHE A 6 -16.43 -23.69 5.48
C PHE A 6 -17.49 -23.28 4.45
N ALA A 7 -17.40 -22.04 3.97
CA ALA A 7 -18.18 -21.56 2.84
C ALA A 7 -17.30 -21.63 1.59
N PHE A 8 -17.42 -22.70 0.82
CA PHE A 8 -16.73 -22.81 -0.47
C PHE A 8 -17.47 -22.00 -1.52
N SER A 9 -16.76 -21.19 -2.29
CA SER A 9 -17.31 -20.61 -3.50
C SER A 9 -17.46 -21.71 -4.56
N THR A 10 -18.56 -21.66 -5.31
CA THR A 10 -18.74 -22.52 -6.48
C THR A 10 -18.02 -21.88 -7.67
N ALA A 11 -17.52 -22.71 -8.60
CA ALA A 11 -16.98 -22.20 -9.86
C ALA A 11 -17.99 -21.24 -10.52
N TYR A 12 -17.52 -20.09 -11.01
CA TYR A 12 -18.31 -19.03 -11.66
C TYR A 12 -19.33 -18.29 -10.76
N ASN A 13 -19.19 -18.31 -9.42
CA ASN A 13 -19.98 -17.45 -8.55
C ASN A 13 -19.15 -16.27 -7.99
N PRO A 14 -18.98 -15.18 -8.76
CA PRO A 14 -18.14 -14.05 -8.36
C PRO A 14 -18.62 -13.40 -7.05
N GLN A 15 -19.91 -13.43 -6.72
CA GLN A 15 -20.45 -12.70 -5.56
C GLN A 15 -19.78 -13.05 -4.22
N THR A 16 -19.33 -14.29 -4.03
CA THR A 16 -18.75 -14.73 -2.75
C THR A 16 -17.34 -14.19 -2.54
N ASP A 17 -16.51 -14.10 -3.59
CA ASP A 17 -15.08 -13.77 -3.48
C ASP A 17 -14.71 -12.38 -4.02
N VAL A 18 -15.66 -11.63 -4.62
CA VAL A 18 -15.40 -10.31 -5.24
C VAL A 18 -14.69 -9.33 -4.30
N LEU A 19 -14.99 -9.31 -3.01
CA LEU A 19 -14.35 -8.39 -2.07
C LEU A 19 -12.87 -8.71 -1.87
N ALA A 20 -12.55 -10.00 -1.66
CA ALA A 20 -11.18 -10.46 -1.52
C ALA A 20 -10.41 -10.27 -2.83
N GLU A 21 -11.01 -10.60 -3.97
CA GLU A 21 -10.40 -10.41 -5.29
C GLU A 21 -10.08 -8.94 -5.58
N ARG A 22 -11.01 -8.01 -5.29
CA ARG A 22 -10.76 -6.58 -5.46
C ARG A 22 -9.64 -6.08 -4.56
N MET A 23 -9.56 -6.58 -3.33
CA MET A 23 -8.47 -6.24 -2.41
C MET A 23 -7.12 -6.75 -2.94
N ILE A 24 -7.05 -8.01 -3.35
CA ILE A 24 -5.84 -8.61 -3.93
C ILE A 24 -5.39 -7.82 -5.15
N TYR A 25 -6.31 -7.50 -6.07
CA TYR A 25 -6.01 -6.69 -7.25
C TYR A 25 -5.44 -5.32 -6.89
N LYS A 26 -5.98 -4.64 -5.87
CA LYS A 26 -5.44 -3.34 -5.41
C LYS A 26 -4.05 -3.48 -4.83
N MET A 27 -3.80 -4.48 -3.99
CA MET A 27 -2.48 -4.73 -3.41
C MET A 27 -1.45 -5.09 -4.49
N GLU A 28 -1.82 -5.93 -5.46
CA GLU A 28 -0.96 -6.29 -6.60
C GLU A 28 -0.58 -5.05 -7.41
N ASN A 29 -1.52 -4.15 -7.70
CA ASN A 29 -1.23 -2.92 -8.44
C ASN A 29 -0.24 -2.02 -7.69
N ILE A 30 -0.35 -1.94 -6.36
CA ILE A 30 0.59 -1.17 -5.53
C ILE A 30 1.97 -1.84 -5.59
N LEU A 31 2.05 -3.14 -5.33
CA LEU A 31 3.29 -3.92 -5.37
C LEU A 31 3.98 -3.82 -6.72
N ARG A 32 3.24 -3.99 -7.82
CA ARG A 32 3.78 -3.88 -9.19
C ARG A 32 4.43 -2.52 -9.41
N ARG A 33 3.81 -1.42 -8.95
CA ARG A 33 4.40 -0.09 -9.05
C ARG A 33 5.69 0.01 -8.24
N PHE A 34 5.67 -0.42 -6.97
CA PHE A 34 6.88 -0.38 -6.13
C PHE A 34 8.01 -1.27 -6.64
N CYS A 35 7.71 -2.46 -7.16
CA CYS A 35 8.70 -3.35 -7.75
C CYS A 35 9.24 -2.79 -9.07
N VAL A 36 8.40 -2.16 -9.91
CA VAL A 36 8.85 -1.49 -11.15
C VAL A 36 9.73 -0.28 -10.83
N TYR A 37 9.34 0.56 -9.86
CA TYR A 37 10.17 1.68 -9.42
C TYR A 37 11.46 1.22 -8.73
N GLY A 38 11.43 0.11 -7.98
CA GLY A 38 12.60 -0.50 -7.36
C GLY A 38 13.58 -1.14 -8.36
N MET A 39 13.19 -1.36 -9.61
CA MET A 39 14.14 -1.73 -10.67
C MET A 39 14.95 -0.53 -11.18
N GLU A 40 14.39 0.68 -11.09
CA GLU A 40 15.04 1.93 -11.48
C GLU A 40 15.86 2.53 -10.32
N TYR A 41 15.38 2.40 -9.08
CA TYR A 41 16.08 2.79 -7.85
C TYR A 41 16.61 1.55 -7.13
N LYS A 42 17.90 1.31 -7.28
CA LYS A 42 18.64 0.39 -6.42
C LYS A 42 19.12 1.16 -5.20
N ASP A 43 18.94 0.60 -4.01
CA ASP A 43 19.60 1.13 -2.82
C ASP A 43 21.13 1.10 -3.02
N HIS A 44 21.90 1.82 -2.21
CA HIS A 44 23.37 1.87 -2.31
C HIS A 44 24.04 0.47 -2.26
N GLU A 45 23.31 -0.53 -1.77
CA GLU A 45 23.72 -1.94 -1.67
C GLU A 45 23.27 -2.81 -2.87
N GLY A 46 22.59 -2.23 -3.86
CA GLY A 46 22.14 -2.94 -5.08
C GLY A 46 20.84 -3.73 -4.93
N TYR A 47 20.12 -3.59 -3.81
CA TYR A 47 18.89 -4.34 -3.54
C TYR A 47 17.68 -3.77 -4.31
N THR A 48 17.02 -4.65 -5.08
CA THR A 48 15.65 -4.44 -5.54
C THR A 48 14.71 -4.88 -4.42
N HIS A 49 13.74 -4.05 -4.03
CA HIS A 49 12.78 -4.42 -2.98
C HIS A 49 12.00 -5.70 -3.35
N ASP A 50 12.16 -6.76 -2.57
CA ASP A 50 11.39 -8.00 -2.71
C ASP A 50 9.92 -7.74 -2.32
N TRP A 51 8.98 -8.24 -3.12
CA TRP A 51 7.55 -8.04 -2.91
C TRP A 51 7.09 -8.60 -1.55
N VAL A 52 7.75 -9.66 -1.05
CA VAL A 52 7.48 -10.24 0.27
C VAL A 52 7.81 -9.25 1.39
N THR A 53 8.90 -8.50 1.25
CA THR A 53 9.30 -7.49 2.24
C THR A 53 8.41 -6.24 2.20
N LEU A 54 7.81 -5.95 1.04
CA LEU A 54 6.89 -4.82 0.85
C LEU A 54 5.46 -5.12 1.33
N LEU A 55 5.06 -6.38 1.38
CA LEU A 55 3.70 -6.83 1.72
C LEU A 55 3.14 -6.18 3.01
N PRO A 56 3.87 -6.18 4.15
CA PRO A 56 3.38 -5.55 5.38
C PRO A 56 3.14 -4.04 5.22
N ALA A 57 4.03 -3.35 4.48
CA ALA A 57 3.90 -1.93 4.22
C ALA A 57 2.70 -1.62 3.32
N VAL A 58 2.49 -2.43 2.28
CA VAL A 58 1.34 -2.29 1.36
C VAL A 58 0.02 -2.56 2.07
N GLN A 59 -0.06 -3.62 2.88
CA GLN A 59 -1.23 -3.92 3.72
C GLN A 59 -1.59 -2.75 4.62
N LEU A 60 -0.58 -2.16 5.28
CA LEU A 60 -0.76 -1.04 6.18
C LEU A 60 -1.22 0.22 5.45
N ALA A 61 -0.61 0.52 4.30
CA ALA A 61 -1.00 1.64 3.44
C ALA A 61 -2.44 1.48 2.94
N TYR A 62 -2.83 0.28 2.49
CA TYR A 62 -4.19 -0.03 2.08
C TYR A 62 -5.19 0.19 3.22
N ASN A 63 -4.89 -0.37 4.41
CA ASN A 63 -5.77 -0.28 5.58
C ASN A 63 -5.94 1.16 6.12
N ARG A 64 -5.00 2.07 5.83
CA ARG A 64 -5.05 3.50 6.19
C ARG A 64 -5.57 4.40 5.07
N SER A 65 -5.75 3.88 3.85
CA SER A 65 -6.25 4.67 2.72
C SER A 65 -7.75 4.81 2.79
N GLN A 66 -8.29 6.00 2.51
CA GLN A 66 -9.73 6.20 2.46
C GLN A 66 -10.30 5.55 1.20
N HIS A 67 -11.33 4.72 1.38
CA HIS A 67 -12.02 4.10 0.25
C HIS A 67 -13.14 5.01 -0.24
N SER A 68 -13.24 5.18 -1.57
CA SER A 68 -14.24 6.06 -2.19
C SER A 68 -15.68 5.64 -1.90
N THR A 69 -15.94 4.34 -1.70
CA THR A 69 -17.27 3.79 -1.43
C THR A 69 -17.75 4.06 0.00
N THR A 70 -16.84 4.05 0.98
CA THR A 70 -17.19 4.18 2.40
C THR A 70 -16.85 5.55 2.98
N GLY A 71 -16.01 6.34 2.29
CA GLY A 71 -15.45 7.60 2.80
C GLY A 71 -14.57 7.42 4.04
N LYS A 72 -14.25 6.17 4.41
CA LYS A 72 -13.53 5.80 5.62
C LYS A 72 -12.38 4.85 5.27
N THR A 73 -11.42 4.75 6.18
CA THR A 73 -10.31 3.81 6.07
C THR A 73 -10.77 2.40 6.48
N PRO A 74 -10.30 1.32 5.83
CA PRO A 74 -10.68 -0.05 6.20
C PRO A 74 -10.43 -0.36 7.67
N SER A 75 -9.29 0.05 8.22
CA SER A 75 -8.98 -0.17 9.64
C SER A 75 -9.95 0.54 10.60
N LEU A 76 -10.46 1.72 10.23
CA LEU A 76 -11.49 2.39 11.00
C LEU A 76 -12.83 1.65 10.93
N VAL A 77 -13.18 1.08 9.79
CA VAL A 77 -14.44 0.33 9.61
C VAL A 77 -14.38 -1.03 10.31
N GLU A 78 -13.27 -1.75 10.20
CA GLU A 78 -13.12 -3.10 10.74
C GLU A 78 -12.76 -3.13 12.23
N LYS A 79 -11.88 -2.22 12.67
CA LYS A 79 -11.29 -2.24 14.02
C LYS A 79 -11.71 -1.04 14.86
N GLY A 80 -12.27 0.00 14.26
CA GLY A 80 -12.64 1.25 14.96
C GLY A 80 -11.49 2.22 15.20
N TRP A 81 -10.27 1.92 14.74
CA TRP A 81 -9.10 2.81 14.91
C TRP A 81 -8.10 2.66 13.76
N ASN A 82 -7.34 3.73 13.51
CA ASN A 82 -6.25 3.74 12.54
C ASN A 82 -4.91 3.58 13.25
N PRO A 83 -4.01 2.72 12.77
CA PRO A 83 -2.66 2.62 13.32
C PRO A 83 -1.88 3.90 13.10
N VAL A 84 -1.20 4.35 14.16
CA VAL A 84 -0.35 5.54 14.13
C VAL A 84 1.06 5.12 13.73
N LEU A 85 1.60 5.77 12.70
CA LEU A 85 2.95 5.49 12.21
C LEU A 85 3.98 6.36 12.93
N PRO A 86 5.25 5.89 13.04
CA PRO A 86 6.36 6.76 13.45
C PRO A 86 6.45 8.02 12.59
N LEU A 87 6.12 7.90 11.30
CA LEU A 87 6.04 9.03 10.35
C LEU A 87 5.06 10.12 10.79
N ASP A 88 3.97 9.77 11.48
CA ASP A 88 2.97 10.74 11.93
C ASP A 88 3.52 11.64 13.06
N HIS A 89 4.59 11.22 13.74
CA HIS A 89 5.24 11.94 14.84
C HIS A 89 6.63 12.49 14.48
N LEU A 90 7.12 12.22 13.27
CA LEU A 90 8.42 12.67 12.82
C LEU A 90 8.40 14.19 12.58
N ASN A 91 9.31 14.91 13.22
CA ASN A 91 9.53 16.32 12.93
C ASN A 91 10.10 16.44 11.51
N LYS A 92 9.39 17.15 10.63
CA LYS A 92 9.73 17.31 9.20
C LYS A 92 11.15 17.84 8.97
N ASN A 93 11.71 18.55 9.96
CA ASN A 93 13.06 19.10 9.91
C ASN A 93 14.17 18.04 10.08
N LEU A 94 13.85 16.83 10.57
CA LEU A 94 14.82 15.75 10.81
C LEU A 94 15.13 14.92 9.56
N LEU A 95 14.24 14.94 8.55
CA LEU A 95 14.40 14.16 7.32
C LEU A 95 15.61 14.62 6.49
N THR A 96 16.09 15.85 6.71
CA THR A 96 17.23 16.45 5.99
C THR A 96 18.59 15.96 6.52
N ILE A 97 18.63 15.35 7.71
CA ILE A 97 19.88 15.03 8.42
C ILE A 97 20.46 13.67 7.99
N TYR A 98 19.63 12.74 7.51
CA TYR A 98 20.07 11.38 7.16
C TYR A 98 20.12 11.18 5.64
N LEU A 99 21.28 10.80 5.11
CA LEU A 99 21.55 10.71 3.67
C LEU A 99 20.56 9.76 2.96
N ILE A 100 20.34 8.57 3.53
CA ILE A 100 19.39 7.57 2.99
C ILE A 100 17.93 8.07 3.09
N ALA A 101 17.60 8.85 4.13
CA ALA A 101 16.26 9.41 4.27
C ALA A 101 15.99 10.50 3.22
N LYS A 102 17.03 11.24 2.82
CA LYS A 102 16.95 12.24 1.75
C LYS A 102 16.70 11.58 0.39
N ASP A 103 17.44 10.53 0.05
CA ASP A 103 17.28 9.82 -1.22
C ASP A 103 15.90 9.15 -1.32
N PHE A 104 15.46 8.50 -0.23
CA PHE A 104 14.11 7.95 -0.13
C PHE A 104 13.03 9.05 -0.24
N HIS A 105 13.24 10.20 0.41
CA HIS A 105 12.32 11.33 0.32
C HIS A 105 12.20 11.88 -1.10
N GLU A 106 13.31 12.01 -1.83
CA GLU A 106 13.32 12.43 -3.23
C GLU A 106 12.64 11.40 -4.13
N MET A 107 12.92 10.12 -3.95
CA MET A 107 12.24 9.02 -4.66
C MET A 107 10.72 9.06 -4.39
N TRP A 108 10.32 9.15 -3.13
CA TRP A 108 8.91 9.22 -2.71
C TRP A 108 8.19 10.41 -3.34
N LYS A 109 8.83 11.58 -3.34
CA LYS A 109 8.29 12.80 -3.96
C LYS A 109 8.07 12.63 -5.47
N ARG A 110 9.06 12.11 -6.18
CA ARG A 110 8.94 11.82 -7.63
C ARG A 110 7.83 10.81 -7.92
N ALA A 111 7.70 9.77 -7.09
CA ALA A 111 6.62 8.79 -7.21
C ALA A 111 5.23 9.42 -6.98
N CYS A 112 5.08 10.27 -5.96
CA CYS A 112 3.85 11.00 -5.70
C CYS A 112 3.48 11.96 -6.84
N ASP A 113 4.45 12.71 -7.37
CA ASP A 113 4.23 13.63 -8.49
C ASP A 113 3.80 12.87 -9.75
N THR A 114 4.45 11.73 -10.02
CA THR A 114 4.12 10.87 -11.16
C THR A 114 2.73 10.23 -11.00
N ALA A 115 2.41 9.74 -9.79
CA ALA A 115 1.09 9.21 -9.48
C ALA A 115 -0.01 10.28 -9.62
N SER A 116 0.27 11.51 -9.20
CA SER A 116 -0.67 12.64 -9.32
C SER A 116 -0.93 13.00 -10.78
N LYS A 117 0.10 12.96 -11.63
CA LYS A 117 -0.04 13.15 -13.09
C LYS A 117 -0.90 12.06 -13.72
N PHE A 118 -0.64 10.79 -13.41
CA PHE A 118 -1.46 9.69 -13.93
C PHE A 118 -2.92 9.75 -13.47
N ILE A 119 -3.18 10.21 -12.23
CA ILE A 119 -4.55 10.44 -11.75
C ILE A 119 -5.22 11.60 -12.50
N ALA A 120 -4.47 12.65 -12.85
CA ALA A 120 -4.98 13.79 -13.60
C ALA A 120 -5.25 13.44 -15.08
N GLU A 121 -4.42 12.61 -15.70
CA GLU A 121 -4.59 12.13 -17.08
C GLU A 121 -5.71 11.09 -17.24
N ALA A 122 -6.01 10.34 -16.16
CA ALA A 122 -7.09 9.35 -16.13
C ALA A 122 -8.49 9.95 -15.93
N LYS A 123 -8.64 11.29 -15.99
CA LYS A 123 -9.86 12.03 -15.72
C LYS A 123 -10.31 12.80 -16.96
#